data_AF-A0A0B0D316-F1
#
_entry.id   AF-A0A0B0D316-F1
#
_cell.length_a   1.000
_cell.length_b   1.000
_cell.length_c   1.000
_cell.angle_alpha   90.00
_cell.angle_beta   90.00
_cell.angle_gamma   90.00
#
_symmetry.space_group_name_H-M   'P 1'
#
loop_
_entity.id
_entity.type
_entity.pdbx_description
1 polymer ?
#
loop_
_entity_poly.entity_id
_entity_poly.type
_entity_poly.pdbx_seq_one_letter_code
_entity_poly.pdbx_strand_id
1 'polypeptide(L)'
;MRLLGLKLFNLASYMYLLVASFFLAGNFTNRSTDDVLVMPAPFAFSIWFLIYLLLLIFVFTSFFANEEMNEVVRKIGLWFPLSMILSGTSVVVGTTPSILFLALSLLTLCVVYTVLQSFPGLPEKYRASFSIYLAWTSIATIVDAFVVLKANKVEELFSIGELGWSVILLTIGGLIAIAFHFYHNDYFFPLVFVWGYGAIFAYQENSLIRFITGAFVIILLFIVLFSFLRKRN
;
A
#
# COMPACT_ATOMS: atom_id res chain seq x y z
N MET A 1 10.46 24.26 -8.66
CA MET A 1 11.70 23.45 -8.56
C MET A 1 12.15 23.09 -9.97
N ARG A 2 13.45 23.15 -10.29
CA ARG A 2 13.94 22.64 -11.60
C ARG A 2 13.69 21.12 -11.65
N LEU A 3 13.30 20.57 -12.80
CA LEU A 3 12.99 19.14 -12.99
C LEU A 3 14.06 18.21 -12.41
N LEU A 4 15.34 18.53 -12.63
CA LEU A 4 16.46 17.79 -12.06
C LEU A 4 16.41 17.72 -10.53
N GLY A 5 15.99 18.80 -9.87
CA GLY A 5 15.80 18.84 -8.41
C GLY A 5 14.71 17.88 -7.92
N LEU A 6 13.60 17.74 -8.67
CA LEU A 6 12.56 16.76 -8.34
C LEU A 6 13.09 15.32 -8.48
N LYS A 7 13.82 15.03 -9.57
CA LYS A 7 14.41 13.70 -9.79
C LYS A 7 15.41 13.32 -8.69
N LEU A 8 16.27 14.26 -8.30
CA LEU A 8 17.20 14.07 -7.18
C LEU A 8 16.47 13.89 -5.85
N PHE A 9 15.39 14.64 -5.61
CA PHE A 9 14.61 14.49 -4.39
C PHE A 9 13.86 13.15 -4.32
N ASN A 10 13.37 12.64 -5.46
CA ASN A 10 12.82 11.28 -5.57
C ASN A 10 13.88 10.23 -5.20
N LEU A 11 15.09 10.36 -5.76
CA LEU A 11 16.20 9.45 -5.45
C LEU A 11 16.58 9.49 -3.97
N ALA A 12 16.73 10.68 -3.38
CA ALA A 12 17.05 10.83 -1.97
C ALA A 12 15.96 10.23 -1.06
N SER A 13 14.69 10.47 -1.39
CA SER A 13 13.53 9.93 -0.64
C SER A 13 13.42 8.40 -0.75
N TYR A 14 13.72 7.85 -1.92
CA TYR A 14 13.81 6.41 -2.13
C TYR A 14 14.95 5.79 -1.30
N MET A 15 16.14 6.41 -1.29
CA MET A 15 17.26 5.95 -0.47
C MET A 15 16.92 6.01 1.03
N TYR A 16 16.25 7.07 1.48
CA TYR A 16 15.77 7.16 2.85
C TYR A 16 14.78 6.05 3.19
N LEU A 17 13.79 5.77 2.33
CA LEU A 17 12.84 4.67 2.52
C LEU A 17 13.55 3.32 2.71
N LEU A 18 14.56 3.02 1.89
CA LEU A 18 15.34 1.78 2.03
C LEU A 18 16.13 1.75 3.35
N VAL A 19 16.84 2.83 3.66
CA VAL A 19 17.65 2.92 4.89
C VAL A 19 16.76 2.77 6.12
N ALA A 20 15.63 3.47 6.15
CA ALA A 20 14.64 3.38 7.19
C ALA A 20 14.13 1.94 7.39
N SER A 21 13.76 1.27 6.30
CA SER A 21 13.15 -0.05 6.35
C SER A 21 14.11 -1.18 6.71
N PHE A 22 15.35 -1.15 6.18
CA PHE A 22 16.30 -2.24 6.38
C PHE A 22 17.21 -2.06 7.60
N PHE A 23 17.54 -0.82 7.97
CA PHE A 23 18.57 -0.55 8.98
C PHE A 23 18.03 0.14 10.24
N LEU A 24 16.92 0.87 10.13
CA LEU A 24 16.41 1.66 11.27
C LEU A 24 15.17 1.03 11.92
N ALA A 25 14.32 0.33 11.16
CA ALA A 25 13.05 -0.20 11.66
C ALA A 25 13.20 -1.05 12.94
N GLY A 26 14.19 -1.96 12.98
CA GLY A 26 14.40 -2.85 14.13
C GLY A 26 14.93 -2.17 15.40
N ASN A 27 15.51 -0.97 15.31
CA ASN A 27 16.11 -0.28 16.45
C ASN A 27 15.09 0.49 17.31
N PHE A 28 13.86 0.70 16.80
CA PHE A 28 12.85 1.56 17.43
C PHE A 28 11.53 0.86 17.79
N THR A 29 11.39 -0.45 17.51
CA THR A 29 10.10 -1.13 17.62
C THR A 29 10.08 -2.26 18.66
N ASN A 30 9.60 -1.95 19.87
CA ASN A 30 8.90 -2.94 20.72
C ASN A 30 7.43 -3.05 20.23
N ARG A 31 7.22 -3.38 18.94
CA ARG A 31 5.88 -3.59 18.37
C ARG A 31 5.47 -5.02 18.67
N SER A 32 4.65 -5.23 19.69
CA SER A 32 3.95 -6.50 19.84
C SER A 32 2.89 -6.59 18.75
N THR A 33 3.07 -7.54 17.86
CA THR A 33 2.15 -7.88 16.77
C THR A 33 1.32 -9.11 17.09
N ASP A 34 1.54 -9.69 18.26
CA ASP A 34 0.92 -10.94 18.70
C ASP A 34 -0.59 -10.76 18.85
N ASP A 35 -1.33 -11.74 18.36
CA ASP A 35 -2.79 -11.82 18.42
C ASP A 35 -3.54 -10.62 17.81
N VAL A 36 -2.95 -9.86 16.88
CA VAL A 36 -3.68 -8.83 16.11
C VAL A 36 -4.52 -9.51 15.04
N LEU A 37 -5.85 -9.37 15.11
CA LEU A 37 -6.80 -10.15 14.28
C LEU A 37 -6.71 -9.90 12.78
N VAL A 38 -6.11 -8.80 12.35
CA VAL A 38 -5.92 -8.47 10.92
C VAL A 38 -4.48 -8.69 10.44
N MET A 39 -3.58 -9.19 11.29
CA MET A 39 -2.17 -9.37 10.93
C MET A 39 -2.03 -10.43 9.83
N PRO A 40 -1.37 -10.13 8.70
CA PRO A 40 -1.04 -11.14 7.70
C PRO A 40 0.12 -12.04 8.14
N ALA A 41 0.24 -13.21 7.51
CA ALA A 41 1.41 -14.07 7.66
C ALA A 41 2.71 -13.31 7.33
N PRO A 42 3.85 -13.61 8.00
CA PRO A 42 5.12 -12.90 7.79
C PRO A 42 5.60 -12.87 6.32
N PHE A 43 5.30 -13.89 5.52
CA PHE A 43 5.67 -13.91 4.10
C PHE A 43 5.00 -12.80 3.28
N ALA A 44 3.87 -12.25 3.75
CA ALA A 44 3.14 -11.20 3.04
C ALA A 44 3.99 -9.95 2.83
N PHE A 45 4.84 -9.62 3.80
CA PHE A 45 5.73 -8.46 3.77
C PHE A 45 6.82 -8.56 2.70
N SER A 46 7.01 -9.73 2.07
CA SER A 46 7.91 -9.86 0.91
C SER A 46 7.49 -9.00 -0.29
N ILE A 47 6.23 -8.57 -0.36
CA ILE A 47 5.75 -7.61 -1.38
C ILE A 47 6.50 -6.27 -1.34
N TRP A 48 7.07 -5.88 -0.19
CA TRP A 48 7.91 -4.68 -0.11
C TRP A 48 9.13 -4.77 -1.02
N PHE A 49 9.74 -5.94 -1.20
CA PHE A 49 10.85 -6.09 -2.15
C PHE A 49 10.42 -5.80 -3.60
N LEU A 50 9.22 -6.26 -3.98
CA LEU A 50 8.64 -5.94 -5.29
C LEU A 50 8.38 -4.44 -5.42
N ILE A 51 7.80 -3.81 -4.39
CA ILE A 51 7.55 -2.36 -4.36
C ILE A 51 8.87 -1.60 -4.51
N TYR A 52 9.89 -1.92 -3.71
CA TYR A 52 11.20 -1.26 -3.79
C TYR A 52 11.82 -1.40 -5.19
N LEU A 53 11.76 -2.58 -5.80
CA LEU A 53 12.25 -2.80 -7.16
C LEU A 53 11.49 -1.95 -8.19
N LEU A 54 10.16 -1.90 -8.11
CA LEU A 54 9.32 -1.12 -9.02
C LEU A 54 9.55 0.39 -8.87
N LEU A 55 9.74 0.88 -7.65
CA LEU A 55 10.09 2.27 -7.36
C LEU A 55 11.50 2.60 -7.87
N LEU A 56 12.47 1.69 -7.69
CA LEU A 56 13.82 1.82 -8.23
C LEU A 56 13.78 2.02 -9.75
N ILE A 57 13.06 1.15 -10.46
CA ILE A 57 12.90 1.23 -11.92
C ILE A 57 12.30 2.58 -12.30
N PHE A 58 11.24 3.04 -11.62
CA PHE A 58 10.63 4.34 -11.90
C PHE A 58 11.61 5.50 -11.67
N VAL A 59 12.27 5.55 -10.51
CA VAL A 59 13.23 6.60 -10.16
C VAL A 59 14.39 6.64 -11.16
N PHE A 60 15.00 5.50 -11.48
CA PHE A 60 16.11 5.44 -12.43
C PHE A 60 15.69 5.80 -13.86
N THR A 61 14.58 5.24 -14.34
CA THR A 61 14.09 5.56 -15.69
C THR A 61 13.71 7.03 -15.83
N SER A 62 13.30 7.69 -14.74
CA SER A 62 13.02 9.12 -14.75
C SER A 62 14.22 9.98 -15.14
N PHE A 63 15.47 9.55 -14.90
CA PHE A 63 16.67 10.31 -15.30
C PHE A 63 16.93 10.29 -16.80
N PHE A 64 16.55 9.21 -17.49
CA PHE A 64 16.76 9.01 -18.93
C PHE A 64 15.48 9.21 -19.75
N ALA A 65 14.49 9.86 -19.14
CA ALA A 65 13.14 9.85 -19.68
C ALA A 65 12.91 10.88 -20.79
N ASN A 66 11.98 10.55 -21.69
CA ASN A 66 11.45 11.45 -22.71
C ASN A 66 10.59 12.56 -22.07
N GLU A 67 10.11 13.51 -22.89
CA GLU A 67 9.36 14.66 -22.37
C GLU A 67 8.02 14.27 -21.72
N GLU A 68 7.38 13.20 -22.18
CA GLU A 68 6.15 12.68 -21.56
C GLU A 68 6.36 12.23 -20.11
N MET A 69 7.41 11.45 -19.84
CA MET A 69 7.74 11.06 -18.47
C MET A 69 8.25 12.26 -17.64
N ASN A 70 8.94 13.23 -18.27
CA ASN A 70 9.30 14.47 -17.57
C ASN A 70 8.05 15.24 -17.12
N GLU A 71 7.00 15.31 -17.95
CA GLU A 71 5.71 15.90 -17.58
C GLU A 71 5.06 15.14 -16.42
N VAL A 72 5.10 13.81 -16.44
CA VAL A 72 4.60 12.99 -15.33
C VAL A 72 5.34 13.33 -14.03
N VAL A 73 6.67 13.39 -14.05
CA VAL A 73 7.49 13.77 -12.88
C VAL A 73 7.19 15.19 -12.40
N ARG A 74 6.96 16.15 -13.32
CA ARG A 74 6.56 17.53 -12.97
C ARG A 74 5.21 17.56 -12.27
N LYS A 75 4.26 16.75 -12.74
CA LYS A 75 2.86 16.77 -12.31
C LYS A 75 2.63 16.01 -11.00
N ILE A 76 3.30 14.88 -10.79
CA ILE A 76 3.32 14.23 -9.47
C ILE A 76 4.07 15.11 -8.46
N GLY A 77 5.07 15.88 -8.91
CA GLY A 77 5.76 16.88 -8.10
C GLY A 77 6.31 16.31 -6.80
N LEU A 78 6.03 16.99 -5.69
CA LEU A 78 6.51 16.61 -4.35
C LEU A 78 5.67 15.50 -3.69
N TRP A 79 4.53 15.10 -4.27
CA TRP A 79 3.67 14.08 -3.68
C TRP A 79 4.35 12.71 -3.59
N PHE A 80 5.12 12.34 -4.62
CA PHE A 80 5.84 11.07 -4.64
C PHE A 80 7.02 10.98 -3.64
N PRO A 81 7.95 11.95 -3.57
CA PRO A 81 9.01 11.88 -2.58
C PRO A 81 8.46 11.98 -1.15
N LEU A 82 7.40 12.79 -0.93
CA LEU A 82 6.71 12.84 0.37
C LEU A 82 6.13 11.48 0.76
N SER A 83 5.52 10.73 -0.16
CA SER A 83 4.99 9.40 0.17
C SER A 83 6.08 8.46 0.67
N MET A 84 7.24 8.44 0.00
CA MET A 84 8.36 7.59 0.41
C MET A 84 8.96 8.00 1.76
N ILE A 85 9.10 9.32 2.00
CA ILE A 85 9.57 9.82 3.31
C ILE A 85 8.58 9.43 4.40
N LEU A 86 7.29 9.69 4.23
CA LEU A 86 6.26 9.36 5.21
C LEU A 86 6.21 7.86 5.49
N SER A 87 6.28 7.03 4.44
CA SER A 87 6.35 5.57 4.57
C SER A 87 7.60 5.12 5.34
N GLY A 88 8.78 5.65 5.04
CA GLY A 88 10.00 5.33 5.77
C GLY A 88 9.97 5.84 7.22
N THR A 89 9.39 7.01 7.46
CA THR A 89 9.23 7.56 8.80
C THR A 89 8.31 6.69 9.64
N SER A 90 7.24 6.14 9.06
CA SER A 90 6.29 5.27 9.79
C SER A 90 6.94 4.04 10.44
N VAL A 91 8.04 3.52 9.89
CA VAL A 91 8.72 2.33 10.43
C VAL A 91 9.83 2.66 11.42
N VAL A 92 10.27 3.91 11.52
CA VAL A 92 11.34 4.35 12.45
C VAL A 92 10.81 5.10 13.66
N VAL A 93 9.56 5.57 13.61
CA VAL A 93 8.89 6.18 14.76
C VAL A 93 8.27 5.11 15.65
N GLY A 94 7.95 5.49 16.89
CA GLY A 94 7.24 4.64 17.84
C GLY A 94 5.89 4.16 17.31
N THR A 95 5.32 3.14 17.95
CA THR A 95 4.07 2.48 17.51
C THR A 95 2.91 3.46 17.36
N THR A 96 2.61 4.29 18.38
CA THR A 96 1.46 5.20 18.28
C THR A 96 1.56 6.24 17.15
N PRO A 97 2.69 6.94 16.93
CA PRO A 97 2.77 7.89 15.82
C PRO A 97 2.86 7.24 14.43
N SER A 98 3.15 5.93 14.29
CA SER A 98 3.33 5.31 12.96
C SER A 98 2.10 5.45 12.08
N ILE A 99 0.90 5.30 12.66
CA ILE A 99 -0.35 5.36 11.92
C ILE A 99 -0.57 6.71 11.24
N LEU A 100 -0.13 7.80 11.86
CA LEU A 100 -0.22 9.14 11.26
C LEU A 100 0.65 9.23 10.01
N PHE A 101 1.91 8.79 10.11
CA PHE A 101 2.83 8.84 8.97
C PHE A 101 2.39 7.89 7.85
N LEU A 102 1.90 6.70 8.19
CA LEU A 102 1.42 5.74 7.20
C LEU A 102 0.13 6.23 6.52
N ALA A 103 -0.80 6.83 7.26
CA ALA A 103 -2.01 7.43 6.71
C ALA A 103 -1.69 8.63 5.80
N LEU A 104 -0.75 9.50 6.20
CA LEU A 104 -0.30 10.60 5.34
C LEU A 104 0.41 10.06 4.07
N SER A 105 1.22 9.01 4.20
CA SER A 105 1.81 8.32 3.04
C SER A 105 0.72 7.81 2.10
N LEU A 106 -0.33 7.17 2.63
CA LEU A 106 -1.48 6.71 1.86
C LEU A 106 -2.18 7.86 1.11
N LEU A 107 -2.45 8.98 1.80
CA LEU A 107 -3.08 10.15 1.20
C LEU A 107 -2.23 10.73 0.05
N THR A 108 -0.92 10.87 0.26
CA THR A 108 -0.02 11.35 -0.80
C THR A 108 0.02 10.38 -1.98
N LEU A 109 -0.02 9.07 -1.76
CA LEU A 109 -0.12 8.07 -2.84
C LEU A 109 -1.44 8.16 -3.60
N CYS A 110 -2.57 8.45 -2.95
CA CYS A 110 -3.83 8.68 -3.64
C CYS A 110 -3.72 9.88 -4.61
N VAL A 111 -3.05 10.95 -4.20
CA VAL A 111 -2.78 12.09 -5.08
C VAL A 111 -1.87 11.70 -6.25
N VAL A 112 -0.77 10.97 -5.99
CA VAL A 112 0.10 10.48 -7.06
C VAL A 112 -0.67 9.60 -8.05
N TYR A 113 -1.48 8.66 -7.55
CA TYR A 113 -2.27 7.76 -8.38
C TYR A 113 -3.28 8.52 -9.26
N THR A 114 -4.03 9.46 -8.69
CA THR A 114 -5.01 10.27 -9.45
C THR A 114 -4.33 11.11 -10.53
N VAL A 115 -3.15 11.68 -10.25
CA VAL A 115 -2.35 12.38 -11.25
C VAL A 115 -1.93 11.42 -12.37
N LEU A 116 -1.44 10.22 -12.06
CA LEU A 116 -1.05 9.23 -13.07
C LEU A 116 -2.21 8.80 -13.96
N GLN A 117 -3.42 8.72 -13.42
CA GLN A 117 -4.63 8.40 -14.19
C GLN A 117 -4.92 9.43 -15.29
N SER A 118 -4.51 10.69 -15.11
CA SER A 118 -4.67 11.75 -16.12
C SER A 118 -3.75 11.64 -17.35
N PHE A 119 -2.82 10.67 -17.39
CA PHE A 119 -1.86 10.46 -18.50
C PHE A 119 -2.14 9.18 -19.30
N PRO A 120 -3.12 9.14 -20.23
CA PRO A 120 -3.52 7.92 -20.92
C PRO A 120 -2.40 7.22 -21.72
N GLY A 121 -1.38 7.95 -22.17
CA GLY A 121 -0.21 7.41 -22.88
C GLY A 121 0.85 6.76 -21.97
N LEU A 122 0.76 6.95 -20.65
CA LEU A 122 1.76 6.45 -19.72
C LEU A 122 1.80 4.91 -19.73
N PRO A 123 2.96 4.29 -19.97
CA PRO A 123 3.11 2.84 -19.96
C PRO A 123 2.55 2.19 -18.69
N GLU A 124 1.81 1.09 -18.87
CA GLU A 124 1.12 0.36 -17.81
C GLU A 124 2.05 -0.03 -16.65
N LYS A 125 3.32 -0.36 -16.96
CA LYS A 125 4.35 -0.69 -15.96
C LYS A 125 4.54 0.39 -14.90
N TYR A 126 4.40 1.66 -15.25
CA TYR A 126 4.56 2.76 -14.30
C TYR A 126 3.32 2.93 -13.43
N ARG A 127 2.13 2.76 -14.01
CA ARG A 127 0.87 2.74 -13.26
C ARG A 127 0.83 1.58 -12.27
N ALA A 128 1.31 0.41 -12.71
CA ALA A 128 1.43 -0.79 -11.88
C ALA A 128 2.28 -0.53 -10.63
N SER A 129 3.45 0.12 -10.77
CA SER A 129 4.32 0.45 -9.63
C SER A 129 3.57 1.20 -8.52
N PHE A 130 2.84 2.25 -8.89
CA PHE A 130 2.12 3.08 -7.92
C PHE A 130 0.82 2.44 -7.43
N SER A 131 0.14 1.67 -8.28
CA SER A 131 -1.03 0.90 -7.86
C SER A 131 -0.66 -0.16 -6.82
N ILE A 132 0.43 -0.90 -7.03
CA ILE A 132 0.88 -1.93 -6.09
C ILE A 132 1.29 -1.29 -4.77
N TYR A 133 2.03 -0.18 -4.83
CA TYR A 133 2.43 0.55 -3.64
C TYR A 133 1.22 1.08 -2.86
N LEU A 134 0.29 1.75 -3.53
CA LEU A 134 -0.93 2.30 -2.92
C LEU A 134 -1.78 1.19 -2.27
N ALA A 135 -2.00 0.07 -2.98
CA ALA A 135 -2.79 -1.04 -2.47
C ALA A 135 -2.17 -1.66 -1.22
N TRP A 136 -0.85 -1.91 -1.23
CA TRP A 136 -0.18 -2.47 -0.07
C TRP A 136 -0.15 -1.49 1.10
N THR A 137 0.10 -0.20 0.87
CA THR A 137 0.01 0.83 1.91
C THR A 137 -1.40 0.92 2.50
N SER A 138 -2.45 0.68 1.72
CA SER A 138 -3.83 0.62 2.21
C SER A 138 -4.01 -0.51 3.23
N ILE A 139 -3.55 -1.72 2.89
CA ILE A 139 -3.61 -2.89 3.79
C ILE A 139 -2.75 -2.65 5.03
N ALA A 140 -1.52 -2.15 4.84
CA ALA A 140 -0.61 -1.83 5.93
C ALA A 140 -1.20 -0.79 6.88
N THR A 141 -1.94 0.20 6.38
CA THR A 141 -2.62 1.21 7.21
C THR A 141 -3.71 0.58 8.07
N ILE A 142 -4.48 -0.38 7.52
CA ILE A 142 -5.47 -1.13 8.30
C ILE A 142 -4.76 -1.91 9.41
N VAL A 143 -3.72 -2.68 9.08
CA VAL A 143 -2.97 -3.48 10.05
C VAL A 143 -2.35 -2.60 11.14
N ASP A 144 -1.69 -1.50 10.75
CA ASP A 144 -1.03 -0.58 11.67
C ASP A 144 -2.05 0.07 12.63
N ALA A 145 -3.27 0.37 12.18
CA ALA A 145 -4.32 0.87 13.05
C ALA A 145 -4.61 -0.10 14.21
N PHE A 146 -4.73 -1.40 13.96
CA PHE A 146 -4.94 -2.39 15.03
C PHE A 146 -3.71 -2.58 15.90
N VAL A 147 -2.50 -2.54 15.32
CA VAL A 147 -1.25 -2.57 16.09
C VAL A 147 -1.19 -1.38 17.06
N VAL A 148 -1.57 -0.19 16.61
CA VAL A 148 -1.63 1.02 17.45
C VAL A 148 -2.71 0.89 18.54
N LEU A 149 -3.92 0.45 18.19
CA LEU A 149 -4.99 0.26 19.19
C LEU A 149 -4.56 -0.71 20.29
N LYS A 150 -3.97 -1.84 19.89
CA LYS A 150 -3.49 -2.86 20.83
C LYS A 150 -2.34 -2.37 21.69
N ALA A 151 -1.36 -1.66 21.10
CA ALA A 151 -0.25 -1.07 21.84
C ALA A 151 -0.70 -0.05 22.89
N ASN A 152 -1.83 0.63 22.66
CA ASN A 152 -2.43 1.58 23.60
C ASN A 152 -3.53 0.94 24.49
N LYS A 153 -3.68 -0.39 24.46
CA LYS A 153 -4.68 -1.15 25.23
C LYS A 153 -6.12 -0.68 25.01
N VAL A 154 -6.44 -0.28 23.78
CA VAL A 154 -7.79 0.08 23.37
C VAL A 154 -8.49 -1.18 22.89
N GLU A 155 -9.37 -1.74 23.72
CA GLU A 155 -10.08 -2.99 23.44
C GLU A 155 -11.40 -2.76 22.68
N GLU A 156 -12.01 -1.59 22.86
CA GLU A 156 -13.27 -1.20 22.24
C GLU A 156 -13.20 0.20 21.64
N LEU A 157 -13.84 0.36 20.49
CA LEU A 157 -14.12 1.66 19.87
C LEU A 157 -15.62 1.71 19.57
N PHE A 158 -16.31 2.76 20.01
CA PHE A 158 -17.76 2.89 19.82
C PHE A 158 -18.56 1.67 20.31
N SER A 159 -18.14 1.06 21.43
CA SER A 159 -18.74 -0.16 22.00
C SER A 159 -18.67 -1.40 21.09
N ILE A 160 -17.79 -1.37 20.09
CA ILE A 160 -17.49 -2.51 19.23
C ILE A 160 -16.05 -2.95 19.56
N GLY A 161 -15.88 -4.24 19.87
CA GLY A 161 -14.56 -4.82 20.17
C GLY A 161 -13.68 -5.04 18.93
N GLU A 162 -12.43 -5.48 19.17
CA GLU A 162 -11.41 -5.71 18.12
C GLU A 162 -11.93 -6.56 16.94
N LEU A 163 -12.66 -7.64 17.23
CA LEU A 163 -13.21 -8.52 16.18
C LEU A 163 -14.21 -7.78 15.29
N GLY A 164 -15.11 -6.98 15.87
CA GLY A 164 -16.11 -6.24 15.12
C GLY A 164 -15.46 -5.18 14.23
N TRP A 165 -14.48 -4.43 14.74
CA TRP A 165 -13.71 -3.48 13.91
C TRP A 165 -12.90 -4.17 12.82
N SER A 166 -12.31 -5.33 13.13
CA SER A 166 -11.55 -6.12 12.15
C SER A 166 -12.44 -6.50 10.96
N VAL A 167 -13.65 -7.00 11.24
CA VAL A 167 -14.67 -7.32 10.24
C VAL A 167 -15.03 -6.08 9.40
N ILE A 168 -15.30 -4.94 10.05
CA ILE A 168 -15.69 -3.70 9.37
C ILE A 168 -14.57 -3.21 8.44
N LEU A 169 -13.34 -3.08 8.94
CA LEU A 169 -12.23 -2.52 8.16
C LEU A 169 -11.75 -3.46 7.04
N LEU A 170 -11.79 -4.78 7.26
CA LEU A 170 -11.52 -5.75 6.18
C LEU A 170 -12.63 -5.72 5.11
N THR A 171 -13.89 -5.53 5.51
CA THR A 171 -14.98 -5.38 4.56
C THR A 171 -14.83 -4.10 3.74
N ILE A 172 -14.55 -2.97 4.39
CA ILE A 172 -14.29 -1.70 3.71
C ILE A 172 -13.09 -1.82 2.76
N GLY A 173 -11.99 -2.41 3.20
CA GLY A 173 -10.80 -2.61 2.35
C GLY A 173 -11.10 -3.48 1.12
N GLY A 174 -11.82 -4.59 1.29
CA GLY A 174 -12.25 -5.44 0.19
C GLY A 174 -13.16 -4.72 -0.80
N LEU A 175 -14.12 -3.92 -0.31
CA LEU A 175 -14.99 -3.09 -1.15
C LEU A 175 -14.20 -2.00 -1.90
N ILE A 176 -13.20 -1.37 -1.26
CA ILE A 176 -12.30 -0.41 -1.92
C ILE A 176 -11.55 -1.10 -3.06
N ALA A 177 -11.04 -2.33 -2.86
CA ALA A 177 -10.34 -3.07 -3.90
C ALA A 177 -11.24 -3.38 -5.12
N ILE A 178 -12.51 -3.75 -4.87
CA ILE A 178 -13.52 -3.94 -5.92
C ILE A 178 -13.79 -2.61 -6.65
N ALA A 179 -14.00 -1.53 -5.90
CA ALA A 179 -14.26 -0.21 -6.46
C ALA A 179 -13.09 0.28 -7.33
N PHE A 180 -11.84 0.12 -6.87
CA PHE A 180 -10.65 0.48 -7.63
C PHE A 180 -10.60 -0.22 -8.99
N HIS A 181 -10.95 -1.50 -9.04
CA HIS A 181 -11.02 -2.22 -10.30
C HIS A 181 -12.02 -1.58 -11.28
N PHE A 182 -13.26 -1.33 -10.85
CA PHE A 182 -14.30 -0.83 -11.74
C PHE A 182 -14.15 0.65 -12.10
N TYR A 183 -13.70 1.50 -11.18
CA TYR A 183 -13.56 2.94 -11.44
C TYR A 183 -12.28 3.30 -12.19
N HIS A 184 -11.19 2.54 -11.98
CA HIS A 184 -9.89 2.87 -12.57
C HIS A 184 -9.40 1.87 -13.61
N ASN A 185 -10.17 0.79 -13.88
CA ASN A 185 -9.76 -0.34 -14.72
C ASN A 185 -8.40 -0.91 -14.31
N ASP A 186 -8.12 -0.90 -13.01
CA ASP A 186 -6.85 -1.32 -12.44
C ASP A 186 -6.93 -2.77 -11.95
N TYR A 187 -6.01 -3.61 -12.43
CA TYR A 187 -5.91 -5.01 -12.04
C TYR A 187 -4.86 -5.25 -10.96
N PHE A 188 -3.88 -4.35 -10.84
CA PHE A 188 -2.79 -4.51 -9.89
C PHE A 188 -3.25 -4.22 -8.47
N PHE A 189 -4.11 -3.21 -8.29
CA PHE A 189 -4.70 -2.89 -6.99
C PHE A 189 -5.43 -4.09 -6.35
N PRO A 190 -6.44 -4.71 -7.01
CA PRO A 190 -7.13 -5.87 -6.44
C PRO A 190 -6.22 -7.09 -6.27
N LEU A 191 -5.21 -7.29 -7.14
CA LEU A 191 -4.24 -8.39 -7.00
C LEU A 191 -3.41 -8.27 -5.71
N VAL A 192 -3.04 -7.06 -5.30
CA VAL A 192 -2.35 -6.85 -4.02
C VAL A 192 -3.29 -7.14 -2.84
N PHE A 193 -4.58 -6.85 -2.95
CA PHE A 193 -5.56 -7.26 -1.96
C PHE A 193 -5.75 -8.78 -1.90
N VAL A 194 -5.72 -9.48 -3.04
CA VAL A 194 -5.67 -10.95 -3.07
C VAL A 194 -4.45 -11.47 -2.31
N TRP A 195 -3.26 -10.89 -2.54
CA TRP A 195 -2.04 -11.24 -1.83
C TRP A 195 -2.15 -11.00 -0.31
N GLY A 196 -2.53 -9.79 0.09
CA GLY A 196 -2.60 -9.40 1.49
C GLY A 196 -3.70 -10.14 2.26
N TYR A 197 -4.92 -10.21 1.71
CA TYR A 197 -6.03 -10.92 2.37
C TYR A 197 -5.82 -12.43 2.34
N GLY A 198 -5.18 -12.97 1.31
CA GLY A 198 -4.74 -14.36 1.29
C GLY A 198 -3.75 -14.68 2.42
N ALA A 199 -2.84 -13.75 2.73
CA ALA A 199 -1.92 -13.92 3.85
C ALA A 199 -2.59 -13.76 5.22
N ILE A 200 -3.61 -12.90 5.35
CA ILE A 200 -4.43 -12.83 6.58
C ILE A 200 -5.20 -14.13 6.76
N PHE A 201 -5.84 -14.63 5.69
CA PHE A 201 -6.54 -15.91 5.70
C PHE A 201 -5.65 -17.09 6.12
N ALA A 202 -4.40 -17.08 5.66
CA ALA A 202 -3.43 -18.14 5.96
C ALA A 202 -2.87 -18.08 7.40
N TYR A 203 -2.92 -16.91 8.05
CA TYR A 203 -2.31 -16.69 9.36
C TYR A 203 -3.32 -16.74 10.51
N GLN A 204 -4.53 -16.22 10.29
CA GLN A 204 -5.52 -16.07 11.34
C GLN A 204 -6.28 -17.36 11.60
N GLU A 205 -6.49 -17.70 12.87
CA GLU A 205 -7.29 -18.88 13.26
C GLU A 205 -8.78 -18.54 13.40
N ASN A 206 -9.12 -17.26 13.63
CA ASN A 206 -10.49 -16.82 13.80
C ASN A 206 -11.33 -17.09 12.53
N SER A 207 -12.38 -17.90 12.69
CA SER A 207 -13.20 -18.39 11.57
C SER A 207 -13.88 -17.26 10.78
N LEU A 208 -14.32 -16.19 11.45
CA LEU A 208 -14.98 -15.06 10.80
C LEU A 208 -14.01 -14.22 9.98
N ILE A 209 -12.81 -13.96 10.51
CA ILE A 209 -11.75 -13.25 9.77
C ILE A 209 -11.34 -14.04 8.53
N ARG A 210 -11.12 -15.36 8.68
CA ARG A 210 -10.82 -16.24 7.54
C ARG A 210 -11.93 -16.25 6.51
N PHE A 211 -13.20 -16.36 6.94
CA PHE A 211 -14.33 -16.35 6.03
C PHE A 211 -14.38 -15.07 5.18
N ILE A 212 -14.27 -13.90 5.81
CA ILE A 212 -14.35 -12.60 5.12
C ILE A 212 -13.17 -12.43 4.15
N THR A 213 -11.95 -12.63 4.63
CA THR A 213 -10.75 -12.48 3.80
C THR A 213 -10.73 -13.46 2.64
N GLY A 214 -11.10 -14.73 2.88
CA GLY A 214 -11.25 -15.75 1.85
C GLY A 214 -12.33 -15.41 0.82
N ALA A 215 -13.49 -14.92 1.26
CA ALA A 215 -14.57 -14.50 0.36
C ALA A 215 -14.11 -13.36 -0.56
N PHE A 216 -13.46 -12.32 -0.04
CA PHE A 216 -12.92 -11.24 -0.86
C PHE A 216 -11.81 -11.71 -1.80
N VAL A 217 -10.92 -12.61 -1.36
CA VAL A 217 -9.90 -13.22 -2.24
C VAL A 217 -10.56 -13.89 -3.46
N ILE A 218 -11.59 -14.71 -3.24
CA ILE A 218 -12.29 -15.40 -4.33
C ILE A 218 -12.99 -14.40 -5.26
N ILE A 219 -13.70 -13.41 -4.70
CA ILE A 219 -14.40 -12.38 -5.48
C ILE A 219 -13.40 -11.59 -6.33
N LEU A 220 -12.31 -11.12 -5.75
CA LEU A 220 -11.29 -10.33 -6.45
C LEU A 220 -10.57 -11.16 -7.53
N LEU A 221 -10.25 -12.43 -7.26
CA LEU A 221 -9.70 -13.33 -8.28
C LEU A 221 -10.67 -13.50 -9.45
N PHE A 222 -11.96 -13.70 -9.18
CA PHE A 222 -12.96 -13.84 -10.24
C PHE A 222 -13.05 -12.57 -11.10
N ILE A 223 -13.08 -11.39 -10.47
CA ILE A 223 -13.10 -10.09 -11.14
C ILE A 223 -11.87 -9.92 -12.04
N VAL A 224 -10.67 -10.19 -11.51
CA VAL A 224 -9.41 -10.06 -12.26
C VAL A 224 -9.34 -11.06 -13.41
N LEU A 225 -9.73 -12.32 -13.20
CA LEU A 225 -9.73 -13.34 -14.26
C LEU A 225 -10.72 -13.00 -15.38
N PHE A 226 -11.96 -12.62 -15.03
CA PHE A 226 -12.99 -12.30 -16.01
C PHE A 226 -12.61 -11.12 -16.89
N SER A 227 -12.01 -10.09 -16.30
CA SER A 227 -11.58 -8.91 -17.03
C SER A 227 -10.38 -9.17 -17.96
N PHE A 228 -9.43 -10.02 -17.56
CA PHE A 228 -8.39 -10.50 -18.47
C PHE A 228 -8.95 -11.27 -19.67
N LEU A 229 -9.97 -12.12 -19.46
CA LEU A 229 -10.63 -12.84 -20.55
C LEU A 229 -11.35 -11.89 -21.51
N ARG A 230 -12.03 -10.86 -20.99
CA ARG A 230 -12.72 -9.86 -21.81
C ARG A 230 -11.76 -9.01 -22.66
N LYS A 231 -10.55 -8.73 -22.17
CA LYS A 231 -9.55 -7.92 -22.92
C LYS A 231 -8.91 -8.70 -24.09
N ARG A 232 -9.03 -10.03 -24.10
CA ARG A 232 -8.42 -10.92 -25.11
C ARG A 232 -9.38 -11.27 -26.26
N ASN A 233 -10.68 -11.07 -26.06
CA ASN A 233 -11.72 -11.19 -27.08
C ASN A 233 -12.02 -9.83 -27.70
#